data_AF-A0A519UZD8-F1
#
_entry.id   AF-A0A519UZD8-F1
#
_cell.length_a   1.000
_cell.length_b   1.000
_cell.length_c   1.000
_cell.angle_alpha   90.00
_cell.angle_beta   90.00
_cell.angle_gamma   90.00
#
_symmetry.space_group_name_H-M   'P 1'
#
loop_
_entity.id
_entity.type
_entity.pdbx_description
1 polymer ?
#
loop_
_entity_poly.entity_id
_entity_poly.type
_entity_poly.pdbx_seq_one_letter_code
_entity_poly.pdbx_strand_id
1 'polypeptide(L)'
;MMQLNWIYKSFDELTTSELYAILQLRSEVFVVEQNCVYLDVDGKDKKSFHLMAWQGDELVAYTRLVPPGVSFSEASIGRVITSPKFRGLGIGITLLEKSIAHILETRPSQ
;
A
#
# COMPACT_ATOMS: atom_id res chain seq x y z
N MET A 1 7.50 -16.47 -15.47
CA MET A 1 6.49 -15.66 -14.75
C MET A 1 7.23 -14.71 -13.84
N MET A 2 6.78 -13.46 -13.73
CA MET A 2 7.36 -12.50 -12.78
C MET A 2 7.01 -12.96 -11.35
N GLN A 3 8.02 -13.26 -10.54
CA GLN A 3 7.82 -13.64 -9.14
C GLN A 3 7.92 -12.38 -8.28
N LEU A 4 6.82 -12.01 -7.63
CA LEU A 4 6.76 -10.88 -6.71
C LEU A 4 6.86 -11.38 -5.28
N ASN A 5 7.67 -10.69 -4.47
CA ASN A 5 7.74 -10.90 -3.03
C ASN A 5 6.71 -10.00 -2.34
N TRP A 6 5.70 -10.60 -1.71
CA TRP A 6 4.63 -9.88 -1.03
C TRP A 6 4.93 -9.78 0.46
N ILE A 7 5.00 -8.56 0.98
CA ILE A 7 5.37 -8.28 2.37
C ILE A 7 4.25 -7.47 3.01
N TYR A 8 3.89 -7.86 4.22
CA TYR A 8 2.92 -7.15 5.05
C TYR A 8 3.59 -6.67 6.33
N LYS A 9 3.45 -5.38 6.65
CA LYS A 9 4.07 -4.77 7.84
C LYS A 9 3.17 -3.72 8.47
N SER A 10 3.18 -3.63 9.79
CA SER A 10 2.79 -2.43 10.51
C SER A 10 3.79 -1.30 10.27
N PHE A 11 3.42 -0.06 10.59
CA PHE A 11 4.34 1.07 10.43
C PHE A 11 5.66 0.89 11.17
N ASP A 12 5.63 0.36 12.39
CA ASP A 12 6.81 0.20 13.25
C ASP A 12 7.75 -0.94 12.78
N GLU A 13 7.27 -1.84 11.91
CA GLU A 13 8.07 -2.91 11.30
C GLU A 13 8.75 -2.47 10.00
N LEU A 14 8.37 -1.30 9.46
CA LEU A 14 9.00 -0.76 8.26
C LEU A 14 10.44 -0.34 8.56
N THR A 15 11.34 -0.76 7.71
CA THR A 15 12.65 -0.13 7.59
C THR A 15 12.51 1.26 6.99
N THR A 16 13.51 2.10 7.21
CA THR A 16 13.57 3.44 6.59
C THR A 16 13.59 3.36 5.06
N SER A 17 14.23 2.32 4.49
CA SER A 17 14.26 2.08 3.04
C SER A 17 12.87 1.72 2.49
N GLU A 18 12.12 0.84 3.16
CA GLU A 18 10.75 0.49 2.75
C GLU A 18 9.82 1.70 2.86
N LEU A 19 9.90 2.44 3.96
CA LEU A 19 9.13 3.67 4.14
C LEU A 19 9.43 4.67 3.01
N TYR A 20 10.70 4.88 2.68
CA TYR A 20 11.09 5.80 1.62
C TYR A 20 10.57 5.37 0.25
N ALA A 21 10.66 4.07 -0.07
CA ALA A 21 10.13 3.53 -1.33
C ALA A 21 8.61 3.70 -1.46
N ILE A 22 7.86 3.46 -0.37
CA ILE A 22 6.40 3.69 -0.33
C ILE A 22 6.09 5.16 -0.62
N LEU A 23 6.75 6.09 0.08
CA LEU A 23 6.52 7.53 -0.06
C LEU A 23 6.88 8.02 -1.46
N GLN A 24 8.01 7.55 -2.01
CA GLN A 24 8.46 7.89 -3.35
C GLN A 24 7.43 7.45 -4.40
N LEU A 25 7.02 6.18 -4.37
CA LEU A 25 6.08 5.64 -5.35
C LEU A 25 4.71 6.35 -5.27
N ARG A 26 4.21 6.62 -4.06
CA ARG A 26 2.97 7.39 -3.86
C ARG A 26 3.09 8.80 -4.42
N SER A 27 4.20 9.49 -4.17
CA SER A 27 4.41 10.84 -4.69
C SER A 27 4.55 10.84 -6.22
N GLU A 28 5.26 9.87 -6.80
CA GLU A 28 5.40 9.72 -8.25
C GLU A 28 4.04 9.64 -8.93
N VAL A 29 3.13 8.82 -8.41
CA VAL A 29 1.83 8.60 -9.06
C VAL A 29 0.77 9.60 -8.62
N PHE A 30 0.50 9.72 -7.32
CA PHE A 30 -0.63 10.52 -6.87
C PHE A 30 -0.38 12.02 -6.91
N VAL A 31 0.88 12.47 -6.80
CA VAL A 31 1.22 13.89 -6.81
C VAL A 31 1.72 14.33 -8.19
N VAL A 32 2.76 13.67 -8.70
CA VAL A 32 3.44 14.09 -9.94
C VAL A 32 2.66 13.67 -11.19
N GLU A 33 2.41 12.36 -11.38
CA GLU A 33 1.73 11.85 -12.57
C GLU A 33 0.30 12.36 -12.68
N GLN A 34 -0.45 12.35 -11.58
CA GLN A 34 -1.82 12.88 -11.54
C GLN A 34 -1.87 14.41 -11.51
N ASN A 35 -0.72 15.10 -11.44
CA ASN A 35 -0.61 16.55 -11.34
C ASN A 35 -1.55 17.13 -10.25
N CYS A 36 -1.56 16.48 -9.09
CA CYS A 36 -2.47 16.77 -8.00
C CYS A 36 -1.65 17.14 -6.76
N VAL A 37 -1.56 18.43 -6.46
CA VAL A 37 -0.83 18.91 -5.28
C VAL A 37 -1.73 18.76 -4.06
N TYR A 38 -1.45 17.74 -3.25
CA TYR A 38 -2.12 17.51 -1.96
C TYR A 38 -1.15 16.93 -0.93
N LEU A 39 -1.54 16.98 0.34
CA LEU A 39 -0.77 16.36 1.43
C LEU A 39 -0.95 14.85 1.42
N ASP A 40 -0.07 14.15 0.71
CA ASP A 40 -0.11 12.68 0.64
C ASP A 40 0.23 12.01 1.98
N VAL A 41 1.23 12.56 2.69
CA VAL A 41 1.69 12.11 4.01
C VAL A 41 0.78 12.68 5.10
N ASP A 42 -0.44 12.15 5.14
CA ASP A 42 -1.56 12.61 5.96
C ASP A 42 -1.48 12.21 7.45
N GLY A 43 -0.36 11.63 7.89
CA GLY A 43 -0.13 11.18 9.26
C GLY A 43 -0.81 9.87 9.64
N LYS A 44 -1.64 9.29 8.76
CA LYS A 44 -2.36 8.02 9.02
C LYS A 44 -1.48 6.79 8.83
N ASP A 45 -0.37 6.93 8.12
CA ASP A 45 0.61 5.87 7.89
C ASP A 45 1.03 5.20 9.21
N LYS A 46 1.28 6.00 10.26
CA LYS A 46 1.71 5.52 11.58
C LYS A 46 0.74 4.57 12.28
N LYS A 47 -0.53 4.60 11.90
CA LYS A 47 -1.60 3.77 12.50
C LYS A 47 -2.10 2.71 11.52
N SER A 48 -1.40 2.53 10.40
CA SER A 48 -1.84 1.67 9.32
C SER A 48 -0.89 0.50 9.15
N PHE A 49 -1.35 -0.46 8.36
CA PHE A 49 -0.50 -1.48 7.81
C PHE A 49 -0.23 -1.24 6.32
N HIS A 50 0.81 -1.89 5.84
CA HIS A 50 1.46 -1.63 4.57
C HIS A 50 1.65 -2.97 3.85
N LEU A 51 0.87 -3.20 2.80
CA LEU A 51 1.07 -4.32 1.90
C LEU A 51 1.93 -3.85 0.71
N MET A 52 3.03 -4.53 0.48
CA MET A 52 4.01 -4.20 -0.56
C MET A 52 4.26 -5.40 -1.45
N ALA A 53 4.38 -5.17 -2.76
CA ALA A 53 4.88 -6.16 -3.71
C ALA A 53 6.24 -5.70 -4.23
N TRP A 54 7.25 -6.54 -4.08
CA TRP A 54 8.63 -6.26 -4.48
C TRP A 54 9.08 -7.17 -5.62
N GLN A 55 9.86 -6.62 -6.54
CA GLN A 55 10.66 -7.39 -7.49
C GLN A 55 12.13 -7.02 -7.29
N GLY A 56 12.88 -7.91 -6.63
CA GLY A 56 14.19 -7.54 -6.10
C GLY A 56 14.04 -6.38 -5.12
N ASP A 57 14.76 -5.29 -5.37
CA ASP A 57 14.73 -4.06 -4.55
C ASP A 57 13.73 -3.00 -5.07
N GLU A 58 12.95 -3.31 -6.12
CA GLU A 58 11.99 -2.36 -6.68
C GLU A 58 10.58 -2.59 -6.12
N LEU A 59 9.96 -1.53 -5.58
CA LEU A 59 8.58 -1.56 -5.12
C LEU A 59 7.64 -1.47 -6.33
N VAL A 60 6.96 -2.58 -6.60
CA VAL A 60 6.11 -2.76 -7.77
C VAL A 60 4.68 -2.34 -7.51
N ALA A 61 4.16 -2.62 -6.31
CA ALA A 61 2.80 -2.27 -5.93
C ALA A 61 2.67 -2.05 -4.42
N TYR A 62 1.70 -1.24 -4.02
CA TYR A 62 1.47 -0.89 -2.62
C TYR A 62 0.00 -0.62 -2.31
N THR A 63 -0.44 -1.01 -1.12
CA THR A 63 -1.69 -0.54 -0.50
C THR A 63 -1.46 -0.21 0.97
N ARG A 64 -2.22 0.79 1.44
CA ARG A 64 -2.36 1.10 2.85
C ARG A 64 -3.65 0.49 3.39
N LEU A 65 -3.55 -0.32 4.43
CA LEU A 65 -4.72 -0.87 5.13
C LEU A 65 -4.90 -0.09 6.43
N VAL A 66 -5.98 0.67 6.51
CA VAL A 66 -6.27 1.58 7.61
C VAL A 66 -7.27 0.88 8.55
N PRO A 67 -6.92 0.67 9.83
CA PRO A 67 -7.82 0.06 10.81
C PRO A 67 -9.10 0.88 11.04
N PRO A 68 -10.16 0.23 11.56
CA PRO A 68 -11.34 0.91 12.08
C PRO A 68 -11.00 2.03 13.07
N GLY A 69 -11.74 3.14 13.02
CA GLY A 69 -11.58 4.28 13.92
C GLY A 69 -10.44 5.25 13.57
N VAL A 70 -9.63 4.97 12.54
CA VAL A 70 -8.57 5.90 12.08
C VAL A 70 -9.09 6.85 10.99
N SER A 71 -9.84 6.32 10.02
CA SER A 71 -10.49 7.13 8.97
C SER A 71 -12.00 7.01 8.97
N PHE A 72 -12.52 5.80 9.20
CA PHE A 72 -13.95 5.47 9.16
C PHE A 72 -14.29 4.51 10.30
N SER A 73 -15.58 4.22 10.53
CA SER A 73 -16.03 3.21 11.49
C SER A 73 -15.55 1.81 11.12
N GLU A 74 -15.39 1.54 9.83
CA GLU A 74 -14.87 0.29 9.29
C GLU A 74 -13.39 0.40 8.89
N ALA A 75 -12.75 -0.75 8.66
CA ALA A 75 -11.44 -0.80 8.01
C ALA A 75 -11.56 -0.25 6.58
N SER A 76 -10.50 0.39 6.08
CA SER A 76 -10.47 0.91 4.72
C SER A 76 -9.16 0.62 4.00
N ILE A 77 -9.25 0.43 2.69
CA ILE A 77 -8.10 0.26 1.81
C ILE A 77 -7.87 1.58 1.10
N GLY A 78 -6.66 2.11 1.19
CA GLY A 78 -6.27 3.37 0.57
C GLY A 78 -4.92 3.28 -0.15
N ARG A 79 -4.60 4.34 -0.90
CA ARG A 79 -3.33 4.46 -1.63
C ARG A 79 -3.03 3.22 -2.48
N VAL A 80 -4.03 2.69 -3.17
CA VAL A 80 -3.90 1.53 -4.06
C VAL A 80 -3.08 1.94 -5.28
N ILE A 81 -1.90 1.36 -5.45
CA ILE A 81 -0.95 1.80 -6.47
C ILE A 81 -0.17 0.63 -7.06
N THR A 82 0.06 0.70 -8.36
CA THR A 82 1.04 -0.11 -9.10
C THR A 82 1.98 0.84 -9.83
N SER A 83 3.28 0.59 -9.72
CA SER A 83 4.33 1.36 -10.40
C SER A 83 4.05 1.44 -11.90
N PRO A 84 4.21 2.64 -12.53
CA PRO A 84 3.96 2.82 -13.96
C PRO A 84 4.66 1.79 -14.85
N LYS A 85 5.86 1.34 -14.45
CA LYS A 85 6.67 0.36 -15.19
C LYS A 85 6.05 -1.05 -15.24
N PHE A 86 5.11 -1.35 -14.34
CA PHE A 86 4.55 -2.69 -14.15
C PHE A 86 3.03 -2.76 -14.36
N ARG A 87 2.44 -1.71 -14.93
CA ARG A 87 1.00 -1.67 -15.26
C ARG A 87 0.66 -2.63 -16.40
N GLY A 88 -0.61 -3.04 -16.47
CA GLY A 88 -1.11 -3.97 -17.49
C GLY A 88 -0.79 -5.46 -17.23
N LEU A 89 -0.10 -5.78 -16.12
CA LEU A 89 0.30 -7.14 -15.76
C LEU A 89 -0.66 -7.83 -14.77
N GLY A 90 -1.82 -7.23 -14.46
CA GLY A 90 -2.79 -7.75 -13.49
C GLY A 90 -2.40 -7.58 -12.00
N ILE A 91 -1.25 -6.98 -11.70
CA ILE A 91 -0.72 -6.84 -10.32
C ILE A 91 -1.67 -6.06 -9.41
N GLY A 92 -2.33 -5.02 -9.92
CA GLY A 92 -3.31 -4.25 -9.15
C GLY A 92 -4.52 -5.07 -8.69
N ILE A 93 -4.91 -6.10 -9.46
CA ILE A 93 -5.98 -7.03 -9.06
C ILE A 93 -5.50 -7.88 -7.88
N THR A 94 -4.33 -8.51 -8.02
CA THR A 94 -3.74 -9.33 -6.95
C THR A 94 -3.47 -8.52 -5.67
N LEU A 95 -3.08 -7.26 -5.81
CA LEU A 95 -2.88 -6.33 -4.70
C LEU A 95 -4.18 -6.10 -3.92
N LEU A 96 -5.29 -5.84 -4.60
CA LEU A 96 -6.59 -5.66 -3.97
C LEU A 96 -7.09 -6.96 -3.33
N GLU A 97 -6.97 -8.09 -4.02
CA GLU A 97 -7.35 -9.41 -3.48
C GLU A 97 -6.61 -9.72 -2.17
N LYS A 98 -5.29 -9.52 -2.15
CA LYS A 98 -4.46 -9.71 -0.94
C LYS A 98 -4.82 -8.73 0.17
N SER A 99 -5.12 -7.47 -0.19
CA SER A 99 -5.53 -6.44 0.77
C SER A 99 -6.85 -6.81 1.45
N ILE A 100 -7.83 -7.26 0.67
CA ILE A 100 -9.15 -7.68 1.15
C ILE A 100 -9.00 -8.93 2.03
N ALA A 101 -8.26 -9.95 1.56
CA ALA A 101 -8.01 -11.16 2.33
C ALA A 101 -7.42 -10.84 3.71
N HIS A 102 -6.41 -9.97 3.77
CA HIS A 102 -5.80 -9.59 5.03
C HIS A 102 -6.78 -8.89 5.99
N ILE A 103 -7.60 -7.95 5.50
CA ILE A 103 -8.60 -7.28 6.34
C ILE A 103 -9.63 -8.28 6.89
N LEU A 104 -10.04 -9.26 6.08
CA LEU A 104 -11.01 -10.27 6.49
C LEU A 104 -10.42 -11.23 7.53
N GLU A 105 -9.17 -11.65 7.37
CA GLU A 105 -8.46 -12.52 8.32
C GLU A 105 -8.19 -11.85 9.67
N THR A 106 -7.93 -10.54 9.67
CA THR A 106 -7.58 -9.78 10.89
C THR A 106 -8.78 -9.12 11.57
N ARG A 107 -10.00 -9.36 11.07
CA ARG A 107 -11.21 -8.80 11.68
C ARG A 107 -11.42 -9.43 13.06
N PRO A 108 -11.56 -8.65 14.14
CA PRO A 108 -12.03 -9.19 15.41
C PRO A 108 -13.37 -9.88 15.16
N SER A 109 -13.52 -11.11 15.65
CA SER A 109 -14.79 -11.83 15.67
C SER A 109 -15.85 -10.87 16.21
N GLN A 110 -16.85 -10.53 15.39
CA GLN A 110 -18.01 -9.78 15.85
C GLN A 110 -18.79 -10.59 16.88
#